data_AF-X1E8J9-F1
#
_entry.id   AF-X1E8J9-F1
#
_cell.length_a   1.000
_cell.length_b   1.000
_cell.length_c   1.000
_cell.angle_alpha   90.00
_cell.angle_beta   90.00
_cell.angle_gamma   90.00
#
_symmetry.space_group_name_H-M   'P 1'
#
loop_
_entity.id
_entity.type
_entity.pdbx_description
1 polymer ?
#
loop_
_entity_poly.entity_id
_entity_poly.type
_entity_poly.pdbx_seq_one_letter_code
_entity_poly.pdbx_strand_id
1 'polypeptide(L)'
;MDAASMYQCGKTGSQVYEKFPIRYAMTTWSATGNQYDPITAWRSFAWVLKDPTDSAASATAMATGVKTYEGAISVNSNKVKLTTIFELAEKKGRSTGVVTSVQFSNATPACFVAHNEKRSNYNEIAQEMLLASPVDVIMGCGHPYFDKTGKLTL
;
A
#
# COMPACT_ATOMS: atom_id res chain seq x y z
N MET A 1 -12.16 -4.31 12.91
CA MET A 1 -13.55 -4.08 12.48
C MET A 1 -14.50 -4.08 13.67
N ASP A 2 -14.52 -5.14 14.47
CA ASP A 2 -15.38 -5.22 15.66
C ASP A 2 -15.22 -4.07 16.65
N ALA A 3 -13.99 -3.67 16.99
CA ALA A 3 -13.76 -2.53 17.88
C ALA A 3 -14.38 -1.21 17.34
N ALA A 4 -14.30 -0.99 16.03
CA ALA A 4 -14.91 0.18 15.39
C ALA A 4 -16.45 0.09 15.39
N SER A 5 -17.01 -1.10 15.12
CA SER A 5 -18.45 -1.39 15.24
C SER A 5 -18.97 -1.15 16.65
N MET A 6 -18.27 -1.64 17.67
CA MET A 6 -18.63 -1.42 19.07
C MET A 6 -18.59 0.06 19.43
N TYR A 7 -17.55 0.78 19.02
CA TYR A 7 -17.42 2.21 19.29
C TYR A 7 -18.55 3.03 18.64
N GLN A 8 -18.88 2.74 17.38
CA GLN A 8 -19.83 3.54 16.61
C GLN A 8 -21.30 3.15 16.84
N CYS A 9 -21.58 1.87 17.10
CA CYS A 9 -22.93 1.31 17.08
C CYS A 9 -23.30 0.50 18.33
N GLY A 10 -22.39 0.33 19.29
CA GLY A 10 -22.63 -0.44 20.51
C GLY A 10 -22.76 -1.96 20.31
N LYS A 11 -22.46 -2.48 19.12
CA LYS A 11 -22.51 -3.92 18.79
C LYS A 11 -21.53 -4.25 17.65
N THR A 12 -21.08 -5.50 17.56
CA THR A 12 -20.20 -5.98 16.49
C THR A 12 -20.93 -6.13 15.15
N GLY A 13 -20.21 -6.40 14.06
CA GLY A 13 -20.82 -6.69 12.75
C GLY A 13 -21.60 -5.54 12.10
N SER A 14 -21.30 -4.29 12.47
CA SER A 14 -22.07 -3.11 12.05
C SER A 14 -21.43 -2.29 10.93
N GLN A 15 -20.13 -2.47 10.63
CA GLN A 15 -19.48 -1.74 9.55
C GLN A 15 -20.03 -2.16 8.18
N VAL A 16 -20.08 -1.21 7.23
CA VAL A 16 -20.65 -1.43 5.89
C VAL A 16 -20.01 -2.64 5.19
N TYR A 17 -18.69 -2.76 5.31
CA TYR A 17 -17.90 -3.81 4.65
C TYR A 17 -18.13 -5.21 5.23
N GLU A 18 -18.64 -5.32 6.46
CA GLU A 18 -18.97 -6.61 7.09
C GLU A 18 -20.21 -7.25 6.45
N LYS A 19 -21.00 -6.47 5.69
CA LYS A 19 -22.19 -6.94 4.97
C LYS A 19 -21.88 -7.53 3.59
N PHE A 20 -20.62 -7.50 3.14
CA PHE A 20 -20.26 -8.10 1.87
C PHE A 20 -20.51 -9.62 1.90
N PRO A 21 -21.13 -10.19 0.86
CA PRO A 21 -21.54 -11.59 0.85
C PRO A 21 -20.36 -12.55 0.79
N ILE A 22 -19.22 -12.09 0.26
CA ILE A 22 -18.00 -12.87 0.09
C ILE A 22 -16.92 -12.30 0.98
N ARG A 23 -16.28 -13.17 1.77
CA ARG A 23 -15.22 -12.81 2.72
C ARG A 23 -14.13 -13.86 2.64
N TYR A 24 -12.89 -13.41 2.53
CA TYR A 24 -11.72 -14.27 2.48
C TYR A 24 -10.67 -13.76 3.47
N ALA A 25 -9.81 -14.68 3.92
CA ALA A 25 -8.57 -14.34 4.58
C ALA A 25 -7.44 -14.28 3.55
N MET A 26 -6.47 -13.40 3.78
CA MET A 26 -5.27 -13.30 2.95
C MET A 26 -4.03 -13.23 3.83
N THR A 27 -2.94 -13.84 3.38
CA THR A 27 -1.64 -13.75 4.05
C THR A 27 -0.85 -12.55 3.54
N THR A 28 -0.29 -11.75 4.44
CA THR A 28 0.31 -10.44 4.12
C THR A 28 1.83 -10.40 4.14
N TRP A 29 2.52 -11.53 4.39
CA TRP A 29 3.99 -11.57 4.47
C TRP A 29 4.69 -10.95 3.24
N SER A 30 5.81 -10.26 3.44
CA SER A 30 6.65 -9.72 2.36
C SER A 30 7.67 -10.76 1.89
N ALA A 31 8.37 -10.52 0.78
CA ALA A 31 9.39 -11.45 0.28
C ALA A 31 10.56 -11.69 1.27
N THR A 32 10.75 -10.80 2.23
CA THR A 32 11.77 -10.91 3.29
C THR A 32 11.22 -11.38 4.64
N GLY A 33 9.89 -11.43 4.78
CA GLY A 33 9.22 -11.86 6.01
C GLY A 33 8.96 -13.37 6.06
N ASN A 34 8.52 -13.84 7.23
CA ASN A 34 8.18 -15.25 7.40
C ASN A 34 6.92 -15.60 6.60
N GLN A 35 7.01 -16.61 5.74
CA GLN A 35 5.83 -17.19 5.10
C GLN A 35 4.89 -17.75 6.17
N TYR A 36 3.58 -17.56 5.96
CA TYR A 36 2.58 -18.02 6.91
C TYR A 36 2.63 -19.55 7.10
N ASP A 37 2.85 -20.00 8.34
CA ASP A 37 2.75 -21.39 8.78
C ASP A 37 1.73 -21.49 9.93
N PRO A 38 0.61 -22.23 9.75
CA PRO A 38 -0.48 -22.24 10.71
C PRO A 38 -0.11 -22.92 12.03
N ILE A 39 0.75 -23.95 12.00
CA ILE A 39 1.14 -24.71 13.20
C ILE A 39 2.02 -23.83 14.09
N THR A 40 2.98 -23.14 13.50
CA THR A 40 3.90 -22.25 14.22
C THR A 40 3.17 -21.00 14.72
N ALA A 41 2.31 -20.42 13.89
CA ALA A 41 1.47 -19.27 14.28
C ALA A 41 0.58 -19.60 15.50
N TRP A 42 -0.02 -20.79 15.53
CA TRP A 42 -0.85 -21.23 16.66
C TRP A 42 -0.04 -21.48 17.94
N ARG A 43 1.21 -21.95 17.81
CA ARG A 43 2.06 -22.32 18.94
C ARG A 43 2.85 -21.16 19.54
N SER A 44 3.10 -20.08 18.79
CA SER A 44 3.98 -19.00 19.23
C SER A 44 3.50 -17.62 18.79
N PHE A 45 3.00 -16.85 19.76
CA PHE A 45 2.65 -15.45 19.53
C PHE A 45 3.88 -14.60 19.16
N ALA A 46 5.05 -14.89 19.74
CA ALA A 46 6.29 -14.20 19.40
C ALA A 46 6.70 -14.38 17.93
N TRP A 47 6.40 -15.55 17.34
CA TRP A 47 6.64 -15.79 15.93
C TRP A 47 5.72 -14.94 15.04
N VAL A 48 4.45 -14.78 15.42
CA VAL A 48 3.48 -13.95 14.68
C VAL A 48 3.89 -12.48 14.62
N LEU A 49 4.57 -11.99 15.67
CA LEU A 49 5.05 -10.62 15.74
C LEU A 49 6.38 -10.38 15.00
N LYS A 50 7.03 -11.44 14.51
CA LYS A 50 8.38 -11.35 13.94
C LYS A 50 8.33 -10.96 12.46
N ASP A 51 9.04 -9.88 12.13
CA ASP A 51 9.22 -9.36 10.76
C ASP A 51 7.90 -9.08 10.02
N PRO A 52 7.01 -8.23 10.56
CA PRO A 52 5.76 -7.88 9.90
C PRO A 52 6.04 -7.08 8.62
N THR A 53 5.22 -7.28 7.59
CA THR A 53 5.27 -6.47 6.37
C THR A 53 5.00 -5.00 6.67
N ASP A 54 5.61 -4.13 5.89
CA ASP A 54 5.32 -2.71 5.83
C ASP A 54 4.24 -2.39 4.78
N SER A 55 3.81 -1.12 4.76
CA SER A 55 2.82 -0.63 3.79
C SER A 55 3.29 -0.72 2.34
N ALA A 56 4.61 -0.65 2.07
CA ALA A 56 5.14 -0.62 0.72
C ALA A 56 5.15 -2.00 0.08
N ALA A 57 5.65 -3.01 0.78
CA ALA A 57 5.64 -4.39 0.31
C ALA A 57 4.21 -4.92 0.14
N SER A 58 3.33 -4.62 1.10
CA SER A 58 1.92 -5.03 1.03
C SER A 58 1.15 -4.32 -0.08
N ALA A 59 1.31 -3.00 -0.25
CA ALA A 59 0.67 -2.27 -1.34
C ALA A 59 1.22 -2.67 -2.72
N THR A 60 2.53 -2.94 -2.83
CA THR A 60 3.13 -3.47 -4.07
C THR A 60 2.52 -4.82 -4.44
N ALA A 61 2.36 -5.73 -3.47
CA ALA A 61 1.73 -7.02 -3.71
C ALA A 61 0.27 -6.87 -4.19
N MET A 62 -0.48 -5.91 -3.64
CA MET A 62 -1.84 -5.60 -4.10
C MET A 62 -1.88 -4.97 -5.49
N ALA A 63 -0.95 -4.05 -5.78
CA ALA A 63 -0.93 -3.31 -7.04
C ALA A 63 -0.41 -4.15 -8.21
N THR A 64 0.50 -5.09 -7.98
CA THR A 64 1.24 -5.79 -9.04
C THR A 64 1.04 -7.31 -9.03
N GLY A 65 0.51 -7.87 -7.94
CA GLY A 65 0.41 -9.32 -7.73
C GLY A 65 1.73 -10.00 -7.32
N VAL A 66 2.81 -9.24 -7.11
CA VAL A 66 4.14 -9.78 -6.79
C VAL A 66 4.59 -9.34 -5.40
N LYS A 67 4.98 -10.30 -4.55
CA LYS A 67 5.61 -10.00 -3.25
C LYS A 67 7.01 -9.44 -3.46
N THR A 68 7.39 -8.47 -2.64
CA THR A 68 8.68 -7.78 -2.69
C THR A 68 9.22 -7.51 -1.28
N TYR A 69 10.39 -6.90 -1.19
CA TYR A 69 11.04 -6.56 0.08
C TYR A 69 10.44 -5.30 0.73
N GLU A 70 10.70 -5.12 2.02
CA GLU A 70 10.24 -3.96 2.79
C GLU A 70 10.69 -2.63 2.18
N GLY A 71 9.75 -1.69 2.05
CA GLY A 71 10.05 -0.37 1.51
C GLY A 71 10.08 -0.27 -0.02
N ALA A 72 9.89 -1.36 -0.76
CA ALA A 72 9.81 -1.32 -2.22
C ALA A 72 8.48 -0.72 -2.72
N ILE A 73 8.56 0.21 -3.69
CA ILE A 73 7.41 0.80 -4.38
C ILE A 73 7.34 0.19 -5.78
N SER A 74 6.46 -0.80 -5.97
CA SER A 74 6.20 -1.46 -7.26
C SER A 74 7.43 -1.96 -8.03
N VAL A 75 8.47 -2.35 -7.31
CA VAL A 75 9.63 -3.07 -7.87
C VAL A 75 9.72 -4.46 -7.26
N ASN A 76 10.26 -5.41 -8.01
CA ASN A 76 10.55 -6.75 -7.49
C ASN A 76 11.84 -6.77 -6.65
N SER A 77 12.20 -7.94 -6.11
CA SER A 77 13.42 -8.09 -5.29
C SER A 77 14.74 -7.80 -6.03
N ASN A 78 14.72 -7.78 -7.36
CA ASN A 78 15.86 -7.38 -8.19
C ASN A 78 15.80 -5.89 -8.59
N LYS A 79 14.92 -5.11 -7.96
CA LYS A 79 14.73 -3.67 -8.20
C LYS A 79 14.21 -3.34 -9.60
N VAL A 80 13.64 -4.31 -10.29
CA VAL A 80 13.03 -4.12 -11.62
C VAL A 80 11.58 -3.67 -11.44
N LYS A 81 11.16 -2.66 -12.21
CA LYS A 81 9.78 -2.15 -12.23
C LYS A 81 8.79 -3.27 -12.56
N LEU A 82 7.69 -3.31 -11.81
CA LEU A 82 6.58 -4.24 -12.00
C LEU A 82 5.37 -3.51 -12.55
N THR A 83 4.69 -4.10 -13.51
CA THR A 83 3.47 -3.49 -14.04
C THR A 83 2.36 -3.46 -13.00
N THR A 84 1.77 -2.29 -12.76
CA THR A 84 0.67 -2.13 -11.81
C THR A 84 -0.70 -2.37 -12.46
N ILE A 85 -1.71 -2.68 -11.65
CA ILE A 85 -3.10 -2.80 -12.09
C ILE A 85 -3.63 -1.49 -12.69
N PHE A 86 -3.10 -0.33 -12.27
CA PHE A 86 -3.48 0.96 -12.86
C PHE A 86 -2.88 1.13 -14.25
N GLU A 87 -1.61 0.80 -14.45
CA GLU A 87 -1.02 0.80 -15.79
C GLU A 87 -1.76 -0.15 -16.75
N LEU A 88 -2.23 -1.31 -16.25
CA LEU A 88 -3.07 -2.23 -17.02
C LEU A 88 -4.46 -1.65 -17.33
N ALA A 89 -5.04 -0.86 -16.43
CA ALA A 89 -6.34 -0.21 -16.62
C ALA A 89 -6.23 0.94 -17.63
N GLU A 90 -5.22 1.80 -17.49
CA GLU A 90 -4.95 2.92 -18.39
C GLU A 90 -4.65 2.43 -19.82
N LYS A 91 -3.84 1.36 -19.97
CA LYS A 91 -3.63 0.69 -21.27
C LYS A 91 -4.92 0.18 -21.92
N LYS A 92 -5.97 -0.03 -21.14
CA LYS A 92 -7.31 -0.44 -21.61
C LYS A 92 -8.29 0.73 -21.71
N GLY A 93 -7.82 1.98 -21.62
CA GLY A 93 -8.65 3.18 -21.68
C GLY A 93 -9.61 3.32 -20.50
N ARG A 94 -9.25 2.79 -19.33
CA ARG A 94 -10.04 2.92 -18.10
C ARG A 94 -9.40 3.94 -17.17
N SER A 95 -10.21 4.82 -16.63
CA SER A 95 -9.75 5.80 -15.65
C SER A 95 -9.26 5.18 -14.35
N THR A 96 -8.22 5.79 -13.79
CA THR A 96 -7.62 5.36 -12.53
C THR A 96 -7.38 6.53 -11.58
N GLY A 97 -7.24 6.24 -10.28
CA GLY A 97 -6.97 7.30 -9.31
C GLY A 97 -6.69 6.81 -7.90
N VAL A 98 -5.92 7.61 -7.17
CA VAL A 98 -5.64 7.41 -5.73
C VAL A 98 -6.18 8.57 -4.91
N VAL A 99 -6.85 8.24 -3.80
CA VAL A 99 -7.31 9.20 -2.80
C VAL A 99 -6.82 8.75 -1.44
N THR A 100 -6.19 9.65 -0.69
CA THR A 100 -5.59 9.33 0.61
C THR A 100 -5.69 10.49 1.60
N SER A 101 -5.71 10.16 2.89
CA SER A 101 -5.64 11.14 3.99
C SER A 101 -4.20 11.44 4.44
N VAL A 102 -3.20 10.73 3.92
CA VAL A 102 -1.79 10.96 4.20
C VAL A 102 -1.11 11.71 3.04
N GLN A 103 0.21 11.91 3.14
CA GLN A 103 0.99 12.41 2.01
C GLN A 103 0.77 11.53 0.76
N PHE A 104 0.46 12.13 -0.39
CA PHE A 104 0.13 11.35 -1.59
C PHE A 104 1.31 10.50 -2.09
N SER A 105 2.55 10.88 -1.80
CA SER A 105 3.75 10.08 -2.10
C SER A 105 4.10 9.04 -1.03
N ASN A 106 3.24 8.84 -0.01
CA ASN A 106 3.37 7.70 0.91
C ASN A 106 3.15 6.38 0.16
N ALA A 107 3.69 5.30 0.71
CA ALA A 107 3.77 3.99 0.05
C ALA A 107 2.42 3.49 -0.48
N THR A 108 1.35 3.53 0.31
CA THR A 108 0.06 2.94 -0.09
C THR A 108 -0.48 3.52 -1.41
N PRO A 109 -0.64 4.84 -1.58
CA PRO A 109 -1.01 5.41 -2.88
C PRO A 109 0.13 5.28 -3.92
N ALA A 110 1.39 5.47 -3.51
CA ALA A 110 2.53 5.45 -4.44
C ALA A 110 2.68 4.12 -5.17
N CYS A 111 2.48 2.96 -4.52
CA CYS A 111 2.62 1.66 -5.18
C CYS A 111 1.62 1.43 -6.34
N PHE A 112 0.52 2.18 -6.42
CA PHE A 112 -0.38 2.06 -7.57
C PHE A 112 0.07 2.92 -8.76
N VAL A 113 0.94 3.91 -8.53
CA VAL A 113 1.17 5.04 -9.46
C VAL A 113 2.64 5.19 -9.86
N ALA A 114 3.59 4.83 -9.00
CA ALA A 114 5.02 5.07 -9.16
C ALA A 114 5.86 3.82 -8.87
N HIS A 115 7.17 3.91 -9.14
CA HIS A 115 8.14 2.84 -9.01
C HIS A 115 9.43 3.36 -8.38
N ASN A 116 9.79 2.85 -7.20
CA ASN A 116 11.01 3.25 -6.52
C ASN A 116 11.56 2.14 -5.64
N GLU A 117 12.89 2.05 -5.52
CA GLU A 117 13.54 1.05 -4.67
C GLU A 117 13.32 1.31 -3.18
N LYS A 118 13.01 2.55 -2.80
CA LYS A 118 12.87 2.97 -1.40
C LYS A 118 11.68 3.93 -1.22
N ARG A 119 10.73 3.55 -0.37
CA ARG A 119 9.55 4.35 -0.01
C ARG A 119 9.88 5.71 0.63
N SER A 120 11.11 5.91 1.11
CA SER A 120 11.58 7.17 1.68
C SER A 120 11.91 8.21 0.62
N ASN A 121 11.98 7.85 -0.67
CA ASN A 121 12.32 8.76 -1.76
C ASN A 121 11.10 9.60 -2.18
N TYR A 122 10.47 10.30 -1.22
CA TYR A 122 9.21 11.01 -1.40
C TYR A 122 9.21 11.99 -2.58
N ASN A 123 10.33 12.68 -2.83
CA ASN A 123 10.45 13.64 -3.92
C ASN A 123 10.44 12.96 -5.29
N GLU A 124 11.23 11.91 -5.47
CA GLU A 124 11.29 11.13 -6.71
C GLU A 124 9.95 10.45 -6.99
N ILE A 125 9.35 9.86 -5.95
CA ILE A 125 8.03 9.23 -6.02
C ILE A 125 6.99 10.26 -6.45
N ALA A 126 6.98 11.44 -5.82
CA ALA A 126 6.03 12.48 -6.19
C ALA A 126 6.23 13.00 -7.61
N GLN A 127 7.47 13.13 -8.07
CA GLN A 127 7.77 13.53 -9.45
C GLN A 127 7.25 12.49 -10.45
N GLU A 128 7.47 11.19 -10.22
CA GLU A 128 6.92 10.15 -11.09
C GLU A 128 5.38 10.17 -11.07
N MET A 129 4.79 10.26 -9.87
CA MET A 129 3.34 10.32 -9.70
C MET A 129 2.69 11.50 -10.46
N LEU A 130 3.31 12.68 -10.45
CA LEU A 130 2.72 13.90 -11.02
C LEU A 130 3.09 14.13 -12.49
N LEU A 131 4.29 13.72 -12.92
CA LEU A 131 4.86 14.14 -14.20
C LEU A 131 5.01 12.99 -15.21
N ALA A 132 5.04 11.74 -14.74
CA ALA A 132 5.31 10.57 -15.58
C ALA A 132 4.19 9.52 -15.56
N SER A 133 3.27 9.59 -14.61
CA SER A 133 2.16 8.65 -14.47
C SER A 133 0.99 8.98 -15.41
N PRO A 134 0.32 7.97 -16.00
CA PRO A 134 -0.90 8.16 -16.78
C PRO A 134 -2.18 8.32 -15.93
N VAL A 135 -2.08 8.29 -14.59
CA VAL A 135 -3.24 8.29 -13.69
C VAL A 135 -4.02 9.61 -13.74
N ASP A 136 -5.36 9.52 -13.84
CA ASP A 136 -6.25 10.68 -13.98
C ASP A 136 -6.38 11.52 -12.69
N VAL A 137 -6.43 10.86 -11.53
CA VAL A 137 -6.71 11.51 -10.23
C VAL A 137 -5.69 11.13 -9.18
N ILE A 138 -5.03 12.14 -8.61
CA ILE A 138 -4.20 12.02 -7.41
C ILE A 138 -4.71 13.04 -6.39
N MET A 139 -5.28 12.55 -5.28
CA MET A 139 -5.81 13.40 -4.22
C MET A 139 -5.25 12.98 -2.87
N GLY A 140 -4.63 13.92 -2.15
CA GLY A 140 -4.10 13.71 -0.82
C GLY A 140 -3.42 14.95 -0.27
N CYS A 141 -2.76 14.81 0.88
CA CYS A 141 -2.00 15.88 1.51
C CYS A 141 -0.51 15.81 1.14
N GLY A 142 0.32 16.64 1.77
CA GLY A 142 1.79 16.50 1.77
C GLY A 142 2.44 16.91 0.46
N HIS A 143 2.45 18.22 0.19
CA HIS A 143 3.11 18.81 -0.97
C HIS A 143 4.57 18.33 -1.07
N PRO A 144 5.06 17.91 -2.26
CA PRO A 144 6.34 17.21 -2.38
C PRO A 144 7.54 18.05 -1.95
N TYR A 145 7.48 19.36 -2.13
CA TYR A 145 8.58 20.27 -1.79
C TYR A 145 8.49 20.90 -0.39
N PHE A 146 7.49 20.57 0.43
CA PHE A 146 7.36 21.14 1.76
C PHE A 146 7.32 20.05 2.82
N ASP A 147 8.00 20.29 3.94
CA ASP A 147 7.90 19.43 5.11
C ASP A 147 6.58 19.66 5.87
N LYS A 148 6.38 18.89 6.94
CA LYS A 148 5.20 18.99 7.82
C LYS A 148 5.04 20.36 8.52
N THR A 149 6.06 21.20 8.48
CA THR A 149 6.04 22.57 9.04
C THR A 149 5.81 23.64 7.97
N GLY A 150 5.70 23.25 6.69
CA GLY A 150 5.56 24.17 5.57
C GLY A 150 6.89 24.78 5.10
N LYS A 151 8.03 24.24 5.55
CA LYS A 151 9.35 24.69 5.09
C LYS A 151 9.73 23.96 3.81
N LEU A 152 10.28 24.69 2.85
CA LEU A 152 10.80 24.14 1.60
C LEU A 152 11.94 23.15 1.89
N THR A 153 11.90 21.97 1.24
CA THR A 153 12.85 20.85 1.45
C THR A 153 13.82 20.65 0.28
N LEU A 154 13.89 21.61 -0.64
CA LEU A 154 14.82 21.65 -1.77
C LEU A 154 16.26 21.97 -1.33
#